data_AF-A0A6A4GVS9-F1
#
_entry.id   AF-A0A6A4GVS9-F1
#
_cell.length_a   1.000
_cell.length_b   1.000
_cell.length_c   1.000
_cell.angle_alpha   90.00
_cell.angle_beta   90.00
_cell.angle_gamma   90.00
#
_symmetry.space_group_name_H-M   'P 1'
#
loop_
_entity.id
_entity.type
_entity.pdbx_description
1 polymer ?
#
loop_
_entity_poly.entity_id
_entity_poly.type
_entity_poly.pdbx_seq_one_letter_code
_entity_poly.pdbx_strand_id
1 'polypeptide(L)'
;MSLCKLLTLLSIIAMAFAGMVVHESRTSAPAGFVSQGVAPANDMLTLRVVLTSNNVAGSPEFRQWLSMEEVKSFVQPTSETVSAFSSFASANGLEPTVISPNGDWVSITLPVSQANQLFATQFEVFTHPDMSNTITRTLSVSLPSKLVGHIDVIHPTTQFIGPNTRLAPASSISLDRRAVAASCNSSLPSGIVTPTCLQELYGIPATPATEKTNSLLVTATKTNLRRLRTSRFEFLKLLPPDIPSTTTFTLLSTDGGINTQRPSDAGTEANLDIQYTTGVATEVPIEFLSVGGEDFGTSLLDTILFLDGVQCHTTFGHDNISRR
;
A
#
# COMPACT_ATOMS: atom_id res chain seq x y z
N MET A 1 35.93 18.47 58.34
CA MET A 1 34.92 17.40 58.31
C MET A 1 33.60 18.08 57.97
N SER A 2 32.83 17.82 56.91
CA SER A 2 32.87 16.91 55.78
C SER A 2 31.91 17.55 54.77
N LEU A 3 32.38 17.99 53.61
CA LEU A 3 31.51 18.47 52.54
C LEU A 3 32.12 18.03 51.19
N CYS A 4 32.05 16.72 50.94
CA CYS A 4 32.56 16.14 49.70
C CYS A 4 31.77 14.88 49.36
N LYS A 5 30.48 15.02 49.03
CA LYS A 5 29.65 13.97 48.41
C LYS A 5 28.49 14.60 47.64
N LEU A 6 28.67 14.85 46.34
CA LEU A 6 27.71 14.57 45.26
C LEU A 6 28.22 15.22 43.96
N LEU A 7 28.98 14.47 43.17
CA LEU A 7 29.31 14.89 41.79
C LEU A 7 29.73 13.67 40.97
N THR A 8 28.86 12.66 40.89
CA THR A 8 29.01 11.55 39.93
C THR A 8 27.63 10.96 39.60
N LEU A 9 26.80 11.67 38.85
CA LEU A 9 25.65 11.07 38.14
C LEU A 9 25.07 12.01 37.08
N LEU A 10 25.90 12.40 36.10
CA LEU A 10 25.45 13.02 34.84
C LEU A 10 26.47 12.70 33.74
N SER A 11 26.53 11.45 33.29
CA SER A 11 27.31 11.09 32.09
C SER A 11 26.81 9.84 31.35
N ILE A 12 25.50 9.59 31.34
CA ILE A 12 24.93 8.50 30.51
C ILE A 12 24.15 9.06 29.31
N ILE A 13 23.80 10.35 29.28
CA ILE A 13 22.98 10.92 28.21
C ILE A 13 23.80 11.29 26.95
N ALA A 14 25.14 11.38 27.05
CA ALA A 14 25.99 11.84 25.94
C ALA A 14 26.46 10.73 24.97
N MET A 15 26.21 9.44 25.24
CA MET A 15 26.69 8.34 24.38
C MET A 15 25.72 7.89 23.27
N ALA A 16 24.47 8.37 23.27
CA ALA A 16 23.47 7.90 22.29
C ALA A 16 23.67 8.43 20.86
N PHE A 17 24.41 9.52 20.67
CA PHE A 17 24.62 10.12 19.34
C PHE A 17 25.93 9.69 18.64
N ALA A 18 26.84 9.02 19.36
CA ALA A 18 28.07 8.50 18.76
C ALA A 18 27.72 7.27 17.90
N GLY A 19 27.53 7.50 16.59
CA GLY A 19 27.32 6.44 15.60
C GLY A 19 25.92 6.38 14.99
N MET A 20 25.17 7.48 14.92
CA MET A 20 23.95 7.57 14.11
C MET A 20 24.29 7.91 12.65
N VAL A 21 23.59 7.28 11.70
CA VAL A 21 23.76 7.48 10.25
C VAL A 21 22.40 7.83 9.65
N VAL A 22 22.32 8.93 8.90
CA VAL A 22 21.08 9.34 8.22
C VAL A 22 20.63 8.24 7.26
N HIS A 23 19.38 7.80 7.40
CA HIS A 23 18.80 6.73 6.60
C HIS A 23 17.91 7.28 5.50
N GLU A 24 16.91 8.07 5.87
CA GLU A 24 16.06 8.80 4.94
C GLU A 24 15.92 10.26 5.38
N SER A 25 15.87 11.17 4.42
CA SER A 25 15.59 12.57 4.71
C SER A 25 14.90 13.28 3.55
N ARG A 26 14.21 14.37 3.91
CA ARG A 26 13.58 15.32 3.01
C ARG A 26 13.96 16.71 3.47
N THR A 27 14.18 17.62 2.52
CA THR A 27 14.48 19.02 2.82
C THR A 27 13.26 19.77 3.37
N SER A 28 12.05 19.36 2.98
CA SER A 28 10.79 19.95 3.44
C SER A 28 9.62 18.98 3.30
N ALA A 29 8.53 19.28 4.00
CA ALA A 29 7.25 18.64 3.75
C ALA A 29 6.76 18.95 2.32
N PRO A 30 6.09 18.02 1.62
CA PRO A 30 5.52 18.30 0.31
C PRO A 30 4.45 19.39 0.35
N ALA A 31 4.15 19.97 -0.81
CA ALA A 31 3.10 20.97 -0.96
C ALA A 31 1.76 20.46 -0.39
N GLY A 32 1.08 21.34 0.34
CA GLY A 32 -0.20 21.04 1.01
C GLY A 32 -0.06 20.53 2.43
N PHE A 33 1.07 19.91 2.80
CA PHE A 33 1.31 19.50 4.18
C PHE A 33 1.84 20.66 5.03
N VAL A 34 1.16 20.93 6.14
CA VAL A 34 1.51 22.02 7.07
C VAL A 34 1.71 21.47 8.47
N SER A 35 2.91 21.65 9.02
CA SER A 35 3.21 21.27 10.40
C SER A 35 2.34 22.06 11.38
N GLN A 36 1.80 21.36 12.36
CA GLN A 36 1.07 21.89 13.50
C GLN A 36 1.95 21.91 14.77
N GLY A 37 3.23 21.55 14.65
CA GLY A 37 4.18 21.46 15.74
C GLY A 37 4.58 20.03 16.10
N VAL A 38 5.46 19.92 17.09
CA VAL A 38 6.03 18.66 17.59
C VAL A 38 4.92 17.74 18.09
N ALA A 39 4.97 16.47 17.69
CA ALA A 39 4.03 15.47 18.16
C ALA A 39 4.20 15.25 19.69
N PRO A 40 3.11 15.10 20.46
CA PRO A 40 3.20 14.91 21.90
C PRO A 40 4.10 13.73 22.27
N ALA A 41 5.02 13.95 23.21
CA ALA A 41 6.08 13.01 23.58
C ALA A 41 5.59 11.61 24.01
N ASN A 42 4.38 11.55 24.57
CA ASN A 42 3.78 10.32 25.12
C ASN A 42 2.79 9.66 24.16
N ASP A 43 2.51 10.26 23.00
CA ASP A 43 1.64 9.62 22.00
C ASP A 43 2.34 8.35 21.51
N MET A 44 1.57 7.26 21.44
CA MET A 44 2.08 5.98 20.94
C MET A 44 2.13 6.01 19.42
N LEU A 45 3.32 5.70 18.88
CA LEU A 45 3.56 5.57 17.46
C LEU A 45 3.78 4.10 17.13
N THR A 46 3.08 3.60 16.10
CA THR A 46 3.36 2.28 15.53
C THR A 46 4.24 2.46 14.31
N LEU A 47 5.46 1.95 14.37
CA LEU A 47 6.40 1.90 13.25
C LEU A 47 6.49 0.47 12.71
N ARG A 48 6.39 0.33 11.40
CA ARG A 48 6.60 -0.89 10.64
C ARG A 48 7.96 -0.79 9.97
N VAL A 49 8.85 -1.70 10.35
CA VAL A 49 10.25 -1.74 9.95
C VAL A 49 10.44 -2.89 8.96
N VAL A 50 11.08 -2.61 7.83
CA VAL A 50 11.53 -3.63 6.89
C VAL A 50 12.95 -4.02 7.22
N LEU A 51 13.14 -5.29 7.53
CA LEU A 51 14.43 -5.90 7.67
C LEU A 51 15.02 -6.21 6.29
N THR A 52 16.29 -5.89 6.10
CA THR A 52 16.96 -6.07 4.81
C THR A 52 16.94 -7.55 4.39
N SER A 53 16.45 -7.79 3.16
CA SER A 53 16.37 -9.11 2.54
C SER A 53 17.74 -9.69 2.18
N ASN A 54 17.84 -11.02 2.06
CA ASN A 54 19.12 -11.70 1.79
C ASN A 54 19.55 -11.65 0.31
N ASN A 55 18.64 -11.47 -0.65
CA ASN A 55 18.93 -11.50 -2.08
C ASN A 55 17.85 -10.73 -2.89
N VAL A 56 18.26 -9.68 -3.60
CA VAL A 56 17.37 -8.90 -4.51
C VAL A 56 17.66 -9.12 -5.99
N ALA A 57 18.64 -9.98 -6.33
CA ALA A 57 19.00 -10.24 -7.72
C ALA A 57 18.05 -11.29 -8.33
N GLY A 58 16.99 -10.84 -9.00
CA GLY A 58 16.02 -11.73 -9.65
C GLY A 58 16.66 -12.73 -10.64
N SER A 59 15.93 -13.83 -10.90
CA SER A 59 16.37 -14.83 -11.89
C SER A 59 16.43 -14.23 -13.31
N PRO A 60 17.46 -14.54 -14.10
CA PRO A 60 17.56 -14.14 -15.51
C PRO A 60 16.63 -14.96 -16.44
N GLU A 61 15.92 -15.97 -15.93
CA GLU A 61 15.12 -16.88 -16.74
C GLU A 61 13.74 -16.30 -17.10
N PHE A 62 13.52 -16.07 -18.40
CA PHE A 62 12.24 -15.60 -18.91
C PHE A 62 11.10 -16.59 -18.65
N ARG A 63 10.01 -16.11 -18.02
CA ARG A 63 8.77 -16.86 -17.71
C ARG A 63 8.94 -18.04 -16.74
N GLN A 64 10.01 -18.07 -15.97
CA GLN A 64 10.16 -19.00 -14.85
C GLN A 64 9.84 -18.26 -13.56
N TRP A 65 8.55 -18.11 -13.29
CA TRP A 65 8.07 -17.45 -12.09
C TRP A 65 8.36 -18.33 -10.86
N LEU A 66 8.83 -17.70 -9.80
CA LEU A 66 9.00 -18.37 -8.51
C LEU A 66 7.63 -18.71 -7.92
N SER A 67 7.54 -19.87 -7.28
CA SER A 67 6.45 -20.17 -6.35
C SER A 67 6.47 -19.18 -5.18
N MET A 68 5.34 -19.04 -4.49
CA MET A 68 5.25 -18.17 -3.32
C MET A 68 6.30 -18.59 -2.27
N GLU A 69 6.46 -19.89 -2.01
CA GLU A 69 7.44 -20.44 -1.07
C GLU A 69 8.89 -20.09 -1.46
N GLU A 70 9.22 -20.14 -2.75
CA GLU A 70 10.54 -19.73 -3.24
C GLU A 70 10.73 -18.22 -3.06
N VAL A 71 9.71 -17.39 -3.36
CA VAL A 71 9.77 -15.95 -3.07
C VAL A 71 10.02 -15.71 -1.58
N LYS A 72 9.30 -16.39 -0.68
CA LYS A 72 9.50 -16.24 0.78
C LYS A 72 10.94 -16.54 1.17
N SER A 73 11.48 -17.65 0.68
CA SER A 73 12.87 -18.03 0.93
C SER A 73 13.88 -17.03 0.33
N PHE A 74 13.52 -16.38 -0.76
CA PHE A 74 14.37 -15.45 -1.50
C PHE A 74 14.41 -14.05 -0.89
N VAL A 75 13.36 -13.62 -0.19
CA VAL A 75 13.28 -12.29 0.41
C VAL A 75 13.46 -12.31 1.93
N GLN A 76 13.54 -13.50 2.54
CA GLN A 76 13.71 -13.64 3.98
C GLN A 76 15.00 -12.94 4.47
N PRO A 77 14.94 -12.17 5.56
CA PRO A 77 16.13 -11.58 6.16
C PRO A 77 17.11 -12.64 6.66
N THR A 78 18.40 -12.32 6.64
CA THR A 78 19.44 -13.21 7.20
C THR A 78 19.29 -13.33 8.72
N SER A 79 19.80 -14.42 9.30
CA SER A 79 19.85 -14.58 10.76
C SER A 79 20.64 -13.47 11.45
N GLU A 80 21.65 -12.92 10.77
CA GLU A 80 22.42 -11.76 11.24
C GLU A 80 21.55 -10.51 11.33
N THR A 81 20.77 -10.18 10.27
CA THR A 81 19.82 -9.07 10.26
C THR A 81 18.77 -9.21 11.37
N VAL A 82 18.16 -10.39 11.49
CA VAL A 82 17.18 -10.65 12.55
C VAL A 82 17.82 -10.47 13.93
N SER A 83 19.02 -11.04 14.15
CA SER A 83 19.72 -10.94 15.45
C SER A 83 20.12 -9.50 15.79
N ALA A 84 20.57 -8.72 14.81
CA ALA A 84 20.92 -7.31 14.99
C ALA A 84 19.71 -6.49 15.42
N PHE A 85 18.57 -6.66 14.73
CA PHE A 85 17.33 -5.96 15.08
C PHE A 85 16.74 -6.42 16.41
N SER A 86 16.69 -7.73 16.69
CA SER A 86 16.20 -8.26 17.97
C SER A 86 17.05 -7.77 19.15
N SER A 87 18.38 -7.76 19.00
CA SER A 87 19.28 -7.25 20.04
C SER A 87 19.06 -5.76 20.31
N PHE A 88 18.87 -4.97 19.24
CA PHE A 88 18.52 -3.56 19.35
C PHE A 88 17.16 -3.37 20.04
N ALA A 89 16.14 -4.14 19.65
CA ALA A 89 14.81 -4.06 20.23
C ALA A 89 14.83 -4.38 21.73
N SER A 90 15.43 -5.50 22.12
CA SER A 90 15.54 -5.89 23.54
C SER A 90 16.33 -4.89 24.38
N ALA A 91 17.43 -4.35 23.86
CA ALA A 91 18.25 -3.34 24.56
C ALA A 91 17.48 -2.03 24.83
N ASN A 92 16.44 -1.76 24.05
CA ASN A 92 15.62 -0.55 24.16
C ASN A 92 14.21 -0.83 24.70
N GLY A 93 13.94 -2.04 25.21
CA GLY A 93 12.64 -2.41 25.77
C GLY A 93 11.49 -2.37 24.76
N LEU A 94 11.79 -2.69 23.49
CA LEU A 94 10.79 -2.81 22.43
C LEU A 94 10.32 -4.26 22.30
N GLU A 95 9.04 -4.43 22.00
CA GLU A 95 8.39 -5.74 21.77
C GLU A 95 7.99 -5.88 20.29
N PRO A 96 8.93 -6.25 19.40
CA PRO A 96 8.67 -6.36 17.97
C PRO A 96 7.72 -7.53 17.65
N THR A 97 6.76 -7.28 16.77
CA THR A 97 5.86 -8.31 16.23
C THR A 97 6.12 -8.49 14.75
N VAL A 98 6.42 -9.71 14.30
CA VAL A 98 6.51 -10.02 12.86
C VAL A 98 5.12 -9.93 12.25
N ILE A 99 4.95 -9.11 11.20
CA ILE A 99 3.66 -8.84 10.56
C ILE A 99 3.57 -9.35 9.12
N SER A 100 4.70 -9.69 8.48
CA SER A 100 4.69 -10.36 7.18
C SER A 100 4.92 -11.87 7.32
N PRO A 101 4.35 -12.67 6.41
CA PRO A 101 4.65 -14.11 6.31
C PRO A 101 6.12 -14.43 6.00
N ASN A 102 6.85 -13.50 5.36
CA ASN A 102 8.24 -13.70 4.97
C ASN A 102 9.23 -13.29 6.09
N GLY A 103 8.73 -12.71 7.18
CA GLY A 103 9.54 -12.35 8.35
C GLY A 103 10.35 -11.06 8.20
N ASP A 104 10.21 -10.35 7.08
CA ASP A 104 10.88 -9.11 6.75
C ASP A 104 10.21 -7.87 7.35
N TRP A 105 8.89 -7.88 7.55
CA TRP A 105 8.18 -6.77 8.18
C TRP A 105 7.96 -7.02 9.66
N VAL A 106 8.36 -6.04 10.46
CA VAL A 106 8.21 -6.06 11.91
C VAL A 106 7.55 -4.78 12.40
N SER A 107 6.51 -4.90 13.22
CA SER A 107 5.86 -3.78 13.87
C SER A 107 6.44 -3.55 15.27
N ILE A 108 6.73 -2.30 15.60
CA ILE A 108 7.08 -1.84 16.95
C ILE A 108 6.16 -0.69 17.34
N THR A 109 5.73 -0.67 18.60
CA THR A 109 4.87 0.39 19.14
C THR A 109 5.56 1.04 20.33
N LEU A 110 5.82 2.34 20.26
CA LEU A 110 6.62 3.08 21.22
C LEU A 110 6.19 4.56 21.32
N PRO A 111 6.45 5.26 22.45
CA PRO A 111 6.18 6.68 22.55
C PRO A 111 6.98 7.50 21.53
N VAL A 112 6.40 8.60 21.04
CA VAL A 112 7.08 9.57 20.14
C VAL A 112 8.44 10.00 20.68
N SER A 113 8.56 10.26 21.98
CA SER A 113 9.83 10.63 22.62
C SER A 113 10.91 9.56 22.47
N GLN A 114 10.53 8.29 22.64
CA GLN A 114 11.44 7.16 22.47
C GLN A 114 11.81 6.99 20.99
N ALA A 115 10.86 7.11 20.06
CA ALA A 115 11.15 7.06 18.62
C ALA A 115 12.13 8.17 18.19
N ASN A 116 11.91 9.41 18.65
CA ASN A 116 12.80 10.54 18.41
C ASN A 116 14.23 10.27 18.91
N GLN A 117 14.36 9.67 20.09
CA GLN A 117 15.66 9.32 20.67
C GLN A 117 16.35 8.18 19.91
N LEU A 118 15.65 7.09 19.62
CA LEU A 118 16.22 5.90 19.00
C LEU A 118 16.68 6.12 17.56
N PHE A 119 15.97 6.98 16.82
CA PHE A 119 16.22 7.19 15.40
C PHE A 119 16.72 8.61 15.07
N ALA A 120 17.20 9.36 16.08
CA ALA A 120 17.67 10.74 15.97
C ALA A 120 16.78 11.58 15.03
N THR A 121 15.50 11.64 15.39
CA THR A 121 14.44 12.22 14.56
C THR A 121 13.56 13.15 15.39
N GLN A 122 12.68 13.89 14.72
CA GLN A 122 11.66 14.72 15.34
C GLN A 122 10.34 14.52 14.60
N PHE A 123 9.42 13.79 15.22
CA PHE A 123 8.05 13.67 14.74
C PHE A 123 7.24 14.93 15.01
N GLU A 124 6.46 15.34 14.02
CA GLU A 124 5.54 16.46 14.02
C GLU A 124 4.18 16.01 13.51
N VAL A 125 3.14 16.74 13.90
CA VAL A 125 1.78 16.52 13.41
C VAL A 125 1.54 17.41 12.20
N PHE A 126 1.08 16.85 11.10
CA PHE A 126 0.81 17.57 9.86
C PHE A 126 -0.67 17.53 9.50
N THR A 127 -1.17 18.63 8.96
CA THR A 127 -2.48 18.72 8.30
C THR A 127 -2.30 18.79 6.79
N HIS A 128 -3.35 18.46 6.04
CA HIS A 128 -3.43 18.67 4.60
C HIS A 128 -4.88 19.07 4.24
N PRO A 129 -5.12 20.07 3.39
CA PRO A 129 -6.48 20.54 3.04
C PRO A 129 -7.43 19.44 2.54
N ASP A 130 -6.89 18.48 1.81
CA ASP A 130 -7.64 17.35 1.25
C ASP A 130 -7.77 16.13 2.18
N MET A 131 -7.24 16.21 3.41
CA MET A 131 -7.32 15.14 4.40
C MET A 131 -8.21 15.54 5.57
N SER A 132 -9.04 14.60 6.03
CA SER A 132 -9.91 14.80 7.19
C SER A 132 -9.19 14.66 8.52
N ASN A 133 -8.07 13.92 8.54
CA ASN A 133 -7.29 13.63 9.73
C ASN A 133 -5.86 14.16 9.59
N THR A 134 -5.21 14.42 10.72
CA THR A 134 -3.78 14.71 10.75
C THR A 134 -2.94 13.45 10.59
N ILE A 135 -1.68 13.62 10.23
CA ILE A 135 -0.68 12.54 10.22
C ILE A 135 0.54 12.93 11.04
N THR A 136 1.14 11.95 11.72
CA THR A 136 2.40 12.13 12.44
C THR A 136 3.55 11.66 11.56
N ARG A 137 4.49 12.56 11.24
CA ARG A 137 5.62 12.32 10.32
C ARG A 137 6.87 13.04 10.76
N THR A 138 7.99 12.68 10.16
CA THR A 138 9.26 13.40 10.32
C THR A 138 9.89 13.68 8.97
N LEU A 139 10.77 14.68 8.91
CA LEU A 139 11.51 15.01 7.70
C LEU A 139 12.83 14.23 7.59
N SER A 140 13.32 13.63 8.66
CA SER A 140 14.56 12.84 8.62
C SER A 140 14.56 11.77 9.69
N VAL A 141 15.04 10.59 9.34
CA VAL A 141 15.24 9.47 10.25
C VAL A 141 16.65 8.93 10.07
N SER A 142 17.30 8.60 11.18
CA SER A 142 18.64 8.02 11.22
C SER A 142 18.60 6.66 11.89
N LEU A 143 19.58 5.82 11.57
CA LEU A 143 19.77 4.53 12.21
C LEU A 143 21.04 4.55 13.07
N PRO A 144 21.05 3.83 14.20
CA PRO A 144 22.30 3.40 14.80
C PRO A 144 23.14 2.67 13.76
N SER A 145 24.45 2.94 13.71
CA SER A 145 25.41 2.35 12.77
C SER A 145 25.33 0.83 12.69
N LYS A 146 25.00 0.17 13.80
CA LYS A 146 24.80 -1.29 13.88
C LYS A 146 23.56 -1.80 13.17
N LEU A 147 22.63 -0.95 12.75
CA LEU A 147 21.42 -1.31 12.00
C LEU A 147 21.52 -0.92 10.52
N VAL A 148 22.57 -0.20 10.12
CA VAL A 148 22.80 0.14 8.71
C VAL A 148 23.06 -1.15 7.94
N GLY A 149 22.27 -1.38 6.88
CA GLY A 149 22.30 -2.63 6.10
C GLY A 149 21.45 -3.77 6.67
N HIS A 150 20.76 -3.54 7.80
CA HIS A 150 19.79 -4.47 8.38
C HIS A 150 18.35 -3.94 8.36
N ILE A 151 18.17 -2.64 8.11
CA ILE A 151 16.87 -2.00 7.96
C ILE A 151 16.84 -1.27 6.61
N ASP A 152 15.84 -1.58 5.79
CA ASP A 152 15.61 -0.90 4.51
C ASP A 152 14.65 0.29 4.67
N VAL A 153 13.59 0.12 5.46
CA VAL A 153 12.53 1.13 5.60
C VAL A 153 12.04 1.19 7.06
N ILE A 154 11.72 2.39 7.51
CA ILE A 154 10.92 2.64 8.72
C ILE A 154 9.68 3.44 8.30
N HIS A 155 8.51 2.83 8.40
CA HIS A 155 7.23 3.44 8.03
C HIS A 155 6.30 3.58 9.24
N PRO A 156 5.59 4.70 9.42
CA PRO A 156 5.75 5.95 8.69
C PRO A 156 6.88 6.82 9.28
N THR A 157 7.68 7.43 8.41
CA THR A 157 8.67 8.46 8.76
C THR A 157 8.57 9.62 7.78
N THR A 158 9.27 9.53 6.64
CA THR A 158 9.38 10.59 5.64
C THR A 158 8.35 10.45 4.50
N GLN A 159 7.47 9.46 4.59
CA GLN A 159 6.46 9.16 3.58
C GLN A 159 5.20 10.03 3.78
N PHE A 160 5.19 11.20 3.14
CA PHE A 160 4.04 12.10 3.06
C PHE A 160 3.23 11.78 1.80
N ILE A 161 2.23 10.92 1.95
CA ILE A 161 1.36 10.54 0.83
C ILE A 161 -0.03 11.11 1.07
N GLY A 162 -0.34 12.21 0.38
CA GLY A 162 -1.65 12.83 0.39
C GLY A 162 -2.51 12.37 -0.78
N PRO A 163 -3.84 12.52 -0.70
CA PRO A 163 -4.73 12.24 -1.82
C PRO A 163 -4.39 13.14 -3.01
N ASN A 164 -4.04 12.55 -4.16
CA ASN A 164 -3.74 13.32 -5.37
C ASN A 164 -5.06 13.73 -6.06
N THR A 165 -5.49 14.96 -5.83
CA THR A 165 -6.72 15.50 -6.43
C THR A 165 -6.65 15.65 -7.96
N ARG A 166 -5.46 15.61 -8.57
CA ARG A 166 -5.30 15.63 -10.04
C ARG A 166 -5.67 14.30 -10.70
N LEU A 167 -5.76 13.21 -9.93
CA LEU A 167 -6.20 11.91 -10.40
C LEU A 167 -7.72 11.73 -10.27
N ALA A 168 -8.44 12.73 -9.76
CA ALA A 168 -9.90 12.69 -9.79
C ALA A 168 -10.37 12.73 -11.25
N PRO A 169 -11.18 11.77 -11.71
CA PRO A 169 -11.66 11.75 -13.08
C PRO A 169 -12.40 13.06 -13.38
N ALA A 170 -12.01 13.70 -14.49
CA ALA A 170 -12.63 14.93 -14.94
C ALA A 170 -14.12 14.68 -15.20
N SER A 171 -14.98 15.57 -14.70
CA SER A 171 -16.44 15.45 -14.84
C SER A 171 -16.92 15.50 -16.29
N SER A 172 -16.10 16.02 -17.21
CA SER A 172 -16.28 15.89 -18.65
C SER A 172 -15.00 16.27 -19.38
N ILE A 173 -14.66 15.52 -20.43
CA ILE A 173 -13.75 15.97 -21.49
C ILE A 173 -14.64 16.25 -22.70
N SER A 174 -14.60 17.46 -23.23
CA SER A 174 -15.22 17.75 -24.52
C SER A 174 -14.39 17.03 -25.59
N LEU A 175 -14.81 15.83 -25.96
CA LEU A 175 -14.26 15.15 -27.12
C LEU A 175 -14.82 15.84 -28.34
N ASP A 176 -13.99 16.67 -28.98
CA ASP A 176 -14.24 17.14 -30.33
C ASP A 176 -14.49 15.90 -31.20
N ARG A 177 -15.63 15.86 -31.91
CA ARG A 177 -16.15 14.68 -32.64
C ARG A 177 -15.18 14.23 -33.73
N ARG A 178 -14.08 13.58 -33.36
CA ARG A 178 -13.35 12.68 -34.26
C ARG A 178 -14.08 11.35 -34.26
N ALA A 179 -14.09 10.71 -35.43
CA ALA A 179 -14.83 9.49 -35.72
C ALA A 179 -14.42 8.36 -34.76
N VAL A 180 -15.10 8.28 -33.61
CA VAL A 180 -15.08 7.09 -32.77
C VAL A 180 -16.02 6.07 -33.42
N ALA A 181 -15.67 4.78 -33.37
CA ALA A 181 -16.48 3.70 -33.93
C ALA A 181 -17.94 3.79 -33.44
N ALA A 182 -18.90 3.33 -34.24
CA ALA A 182 -20.33 3.44 -33.94
C ALA A 182 -20.73 2.77 -32.60
N SER A 183 -19.95 1.81 -32.11
CA SER A 183 -20.07 1.17 -30.80
C SER A 183 -19.71 2.05 -29.60
N CYS A 184 -18.83 3.02 -29.81
CA CYS A 184 -18.53 4.07 -28.84
C CYS A 184 -19.59 5.18 -28.85
N ASN A 185 -20.49 5.16 -29.84
CA ASN A 185 -21.71 5.97 -29.88
C ASN A 185 -22.84 5.23 -29.14
N SER A 186 -22.63 4.98 -27.85
CA SER A 186 -23.65 4.37 -26.99
C SER A 186 -24.84 5.32 -26.80
N SER A 187 -25.98 4.79 -26.35
CA SER A 187 -27.17 5.56 -25.93
C SER A 187 -26.91 6.51 -24.74
N LEU A 188 -25.68 6.51 -24.23
CA LEU A 188 -25.23 7.33 -23.12
C LEU A 188 -24.75 8.70 -23.66
N PRO A 189 -24.69 9.74 -22.80
CA PRO A 189 -24.16 11.04 -23.19
C PRO A 189 -22.82 10.94 -23.95
N SER A 190 -22.67 11.77 -24.98
CA SER A 190 -21.45 11.83 -25.79
C SER A 190 -20.21 12.01 -24.90
N GLY A 191 -19.21 11.15 -25.09
CA GLY A 191 -17.93 11.21 -24.37
C GLY A 191 -17.75 10.16 -23.26
N ILE A 192 -18.71 9.25 -23.06
CA ILE A 192 -18.54 8.09 -22.18
C ILE A 192 -17.86 6.96 -22.96
N VAL A 193 -16.72 6.50 -22.46
CA VAL A 193 -16.06 5.28 -22.93
C VAL A 193 -16.73 4.10 -22.22
N THR A 194 -17.05 3.04 -22.96
CA THR A 194 -17.64 1.81 -22.41
C THR A 194 -16.67 0.64 -22.62
N PRO A 195 -16.81 -0.48 -21.89
CA PRO A 195 -16.07 -1.71 -22.15
C PRO A 195 -16.18 -2.18 -23.61
N THR A 196 -17.37 -2.12 -24.21
CA THR A 196 -17.58 -2.44 -25.64
C THR A 196 -16.79 -1.50 -26.55
N CYS A 197 -16.75 -0.21 -26.25
CA CYS A 197 -15.93 0.75 -26.98
C CYS A 197 -14.42 0.41 -26.89
N LEU A 198 -13.93 0.03 -25.71
CA LEU A 198 -12.55 -0.40 -25.52
C LEU A 198 -12.24 -1.68 -26.29
N GLN A 199 -13.16 -2.65 -26.27
CA GLN A 199 -13.00 -3.91 -26.99
C GLN A 199 -12.82 -3.68 -28.49
N GLU A 200 -13.65 -2.83 -29.09
CA GLU A 200 -13.51 -2.53 -30.51
C GLU A 200 -12.29 -1.68 -30.83
N LEU A 201 -12.00 -0.64 -30.03
CA LEU A 201 -10.88 0.26 -30.27
C LEU A 201 -9.53 -0.46 -30.22
N TYR A 202 -9.39 -1.42 -29.31
CA TYR A 202 -8.15 -2.15 -29.07
C TYR A 202 -8.16 -3.59 -29.62
N GLY A 203 -9.25 -4.01 -30.26
CA GLY A 203 -9.40 -5.38 -30.78
C GLY A 203 -9.41 -6.46 -29.67
N ILE A 204 -9.89 -6.14 -28.48
CA ILE A 204 -10.04 -7.09 -27.37
C ILE A 204 -11.23 -8.01 -27.69
N PRO A 205 -11.06 -9.34 -27.67
CA PRO A 205 -12.17 -10.26 -27.93
C PRO A 205 -13.32 -10.08 -26.93
N ALA A 206 -14.55 -10.02 -27.42
CA ALA A 206 -15.75 -10.04 -26.58
C ALA A 206 -16.10 -11.46 -26.07
N THR A 207 -15.38 -12.49 -26.55
CA THR A 207 -15.59 -13.87 -26.12
C THR A 207 -15.24 -14.02 -24.63
N PRO A 208 -16.16 -14.55 -23.79
CA PRO A 208 -15.90 -14.75 -22.37
C PRO A 208 -14.68 -15.65 -22.11
N ALA A 209 -13.97 -15.37 -21.02
CA ALA A 209 -12.81 -16.15 -20.63
C ALA A 209 -13.20 -17.57 -20.21
N THR A 210 -12.53 -18.56 -20.79
CA THR A 210 -12.77 -19.98 -20.48
C THR A 210 -11.84 -20.51 -19.38
N GLU A 211 -10.70 -19.87 -19.17
CA GLU A 211 -9.70 -20.32 -18.20
C GLU A 211 -10.11 -20.01 -16.77
N LYS A 212 -10.54 -21.07 -16.06
CA LYS A 212 -11.07 -20.96 -14.69
C LYS A 212 -9.97 -20.81 -13.63
N THR A 213 -8.70 -20.99 -14.00
CA THR A 213 -7.54 -20.77 -13.12
C THR A 213 -7.04 -19.33 -13.14
N ASN A 214 -7.52 -18.49 -14.07
CA ASN A 214 -7.20 -17.07 -14.07
C ASN A 214 -8.09 -16.33 -13.07
N SER A 215 -7.53 -15.34 -12.38
CA SER A 215 -8.29 -14.42 -11.54
C SER A 215 -7.72 -13.01 -11.66
N LEU A 216 -8.54 -12.02 -11.31
CA LEU A 216 -8.14 -10.63 -11.22
C LEU A 216 -8.43 -10.11 -9.81
N LEU A 217 -7.45 -9.47 -9.20
CA LEU A 217 -7.63 -8.77 -7.94
C LEU A 217 -7.72 -7.27 -8.21
N VAL A 218 -8.81 -6.66 -7.73
CA VAL A 218 -8.99 -5.21 -7.68
C VAL A 218 -8.83 -4.78 -6.23
N THR A 219 -7.95 -3.82 -5.96
CA THR A 219 -7.71 -3.31 -4.59
C THR A 219 -8.30 -1.92 -4.45
N ALA A 220 -8.90 -1.64 -3.30
CA ALA A 220 -9.46 -0.33 -3.01
C ALA A 220 -9.13 0.09 -1.57
N THR A 221 -8.56 1.28 -1.43
CA THR A 221 -8.37 1.92 -0.11
C THR A 221 -9.54 2.83 0.22
N LYS A 222 -9.79 3.11 1.50
CA LYS A 222 -10.82 4.08 1.92
C LYS A 222 -10.74 5.44 1.21
N THR A 223 -9.54 5.91 0.87
CA THR A 223 -9.37 7.17 0.13
C THR A 223 -9.97 7.11 -1.28
N ASN A 224 -9.96 5.93 -1.89
CA ASN A 224 -10.55 5.65 -3.21
C ASN A 224 -12.07 5.44 -3.13
N LEU A 225 -12.60 5.04 -1.96
CA LEU A 225 -14.03 4.79 -1.71
C LEU A 225 -14.84 6.07 -1.41
N ARG A 226 -14.20 7.20 -1.06
CA ARG A 226 -14.93 8.39 -0.54
C ARG A 226 -15.19 9.50 -1.57
N ARG A 227 -14.80 9.32 -2.84
CA ARG A 227 -14.63 10.46 -3.76
C ARG A 227 -15.63 10.67 -4.90
N LEU A 228 -16.75 9.94 -5.03
CA LEU A 228 -18.01 10.36 -5.70
C LEU A 228 -18.85 9.15 -6.19
N ARG A 229 -20.17 9.40 -6.21
CA ARG A 229 -21.28 8.47 -6.37
C ARG A 229 -21.33 7.77 -7.73
N THR A 230 -21.29 6.43 -7.73
CA THR A 230 -22.06 5.62 -8.70
C THR A 230 -22.65 4.41 -7.98
N SER A 231 -23.93 4.12 -8.23
CA SER A 231 -24.62 2.98 -7.63
C SER A 231 -24.38 1.73 -8.49
N ARG A 232 -24.63 0.55 -7.92
CA ARG A 232 -24.76 -0.72 -8.66
C ARG A 232 -25.68 -0.61 -9.89
N PHE A 233 -26.65 0.31 -9.89
CA PHE A 233 -27.57 0.49 -11.01
C PHE A 233 -26.94 1.24 -12.20
N GLU A 234 -26.00 2.16 -11.97
CA GLU A 234 -25.24 2.78 -13.06
C GLU A 234 -24.15 1.84 -13.59
N PHE A 235 -23.56 1.01 -12.71
CA PHE A 235 -22.64 -0.08 -13.08
C PHE A 235 -23.22 -0.98 -14.18
N LEU A 236 -24.48 -1.43 -14.02
CA LEU A 236 -25.12 -2.33 -14.97
C LEU A 236 -25.42 -1.70 -16.34
N LYS A 237 -25.55 -0.37 -16.42
CA LYS A 237 -25.78 0.33 -17.69
C LYS A 237 -24.52 0.42 -18.56
N LEU A 238 -23.35 0.29 -17.94
CA LEU A 238 -22.06 0.35 -18.62
C LEU A 238 -21.56 -1.03 -19.06
N LEU A 239 -22.12 -2.11 -18.50
CA LEU A 239 -21.73 -3.46 -18.89
C LEU A 239 -22.28 -3.84 -20.28
N PRO A 240 -21.54 -4.65 -21.05
CA PRO A 240 -22.07 -5.31 -22.23
C PRO A 240 -23.39 -6.06 -21.95
N PRO A 241 -24.39 -6.03 -22.86
CA PRO A 241 -25.72 -6.60 -22.62
C PRO A 241 -25.76 -8.11 -22.33
N ASP A 242 -24.72 -8.83 -22.72
CA ASP A 242 -24.51 -10.26 -22.54
C ASP A 242 -23.96 -10.62 -21.15
N ILE A 243 -23.52 -9.64 -20.36
CA ILE A 243 -23.12 -9.87 -18.96
C ILE A 243 -24.37 -9.90 -18.06
N PRO A 244 -24.61 -11.00 -17.32
CA PRO A 244 -25.75 -11.10 -16.41
C PRO A 244 -25.73 -9.98 -15.37
N SER A 245 -26.90 -9.39 -15.08
CA SER A 245 -27.05 -8.37 -14.03
C SER A 245 -26.79 -8.88 -12.61
N THR A 246 -26.67 -10.20 -12.44
CA THR A 246 -26.28 -10.90 -11.22
C THR A 246 -24.77 -11.03 -11.05
N THR A 247 -23.96 -10.62 -12.04
CA THR A 247 -22.50 -10.66 -11.97
C THR A 247 -22.01 -9.92 -10.73
N THR A 248 -21.09 -10.55 -10.01
CA THR A 248 -20.55 -10.10 -8.74
C THR A 248 -19.09 -10.52 -8.62
N PHE A 249 -18.41 -9.95 -7.64
CA PHE A 249 -17.04 -10.28 -7.25
C PHE A 249 -17.00 -10.89 -5.85
N THR A 250 -15.89 -11.54 -5.52
CA THR A 250 -15.59 -12.02 -4.17
C THR A 250 -15.02 -10.86 -3.35
N LEU A 251 -15.62 -10.54 -2.20
CA LEU A 251 -15.12 -9.49 -1.31
C LEU A 251 -14.05 -10.06 -0.38
N LEU A 252 -12.86 -9.46 -0.40
CA LEU A 252 -11.78 -9.64 0.56
C LEU A 252 -11.64 -8.35 1.40
N SER A 253 -11.09 -8.48 2.61
CA SER A 253 -10.90 -7.34 3.50
C SER A 253 -9.63 -7.47 4.34
N THR A 254 -8.96 -6.34 4.55
CA THR A 254 -7.87 -6.17 5.52
C THR A 254 -7.99 -4.82 6.23
N ASP A 255 -7.41 -4.72 7.43
CA ASP A 255 -7.48 -3.53 8.31
C ASP A 255 -8.91 -3.00 8.53
N GLY A 256 -9.90 -3.90 8.59
CA GLY A 256 -11.31 -3.53 8.75
C GLY A 256 -11.92 -2.82 7.54
N GLY A 257 -11.37 -3.04 6.34
CA GLY A 257 -11.96 -2.58 5.08
C GLY A 257 -13.39 -3.10 4.91
N ILE A 258 -14.30 -2.23 4.46
CA ILE A 258 -15.71 -2.55 4.28
C ILE A 258 -16.16 -2.24 2.86
N ASN A 259 -17.23 -2.89 2.43
CA ASN A 259 -17.91 -2.60 1.17
C ASN A 259 -19.43 -2.58 1.41
N THR A 260 -19.96 -1.42 1.78
CA THR A 260 -21.37 -1.28 2.17
C THR A 260 -22.34 -1.28 0.98
N GLN A 261 -21.82 -1.15 -0.25
CA GLN A 261 -22.59 -0.97 -1.48
C GLN A 261 -23.60 0.20 -1.43
N ARG A 262 -23.48 1.10 -0.45
CA ARG A 262 -24.35 2.28 -0.31
C ARG A 262 -23.88 3.35 -1.30
N PRO A 263 -24.78 4.01 -2.05
CA PRO A 263 -24.39 5.06 -2.98
C PRO A 263 -23.66 6.25 -2.32
N SER A 264 -23.87 6.49 -1.03
CA SER A 264 -23.16 7.52 -0.25
C SER A 264 -21.70 7.19 0.01
N ASP A 265 -21.37 5.90 0.02
CA ASP A 265 -20.06 5.35 0.38
C ASP A 265 -19.31 4.87 -0.87
N ALA A 266 -19.91 5.08 -2.05
CA ALA A 266 -19.36 4.72 -3.33
C ALA A 266 -18.28 5.71 -3.75
N GLY A 267 -17.12 5.17 -4.11
CA GLY A 267 -15.99 5.92 -4.62
C GLY A 267 -15.85 5.74 -6.12
N THR A 268 -15.50 6.82 -6.82
CA THR A 268 -15.39 6.78 -8.29
C THR A 268 -14.32 5.82 -8.76
N GLU A 269 -13.18 5.76 -8.07
CA GLU A 269 -12.04 4.91 -8.45
C GLU A 269 -12.40 3.43 -8.32
N ALA A 270 -12.80 2.98 -7.13
CA ALA A 270 -13.13 1.58 -6.90
C ALA A 270 -14.30 1.09 -7.79
N ASN A 271 -15.26 1.98 -8.07
CA ASN A 271 -16.33 1.67 -9.02
C ASN A 271 -15.82 1.63 -10.46
N LEU A 272 -14.94 2.55 -10.87
CA LEU A 272 -14.32 2.55 -12.20
C LEU A 272 -13.57 1.24 -12.43
N ASP A 273 -12.70 0.86 -11.49
CA ASP A 273 -11.88 -0.34 -11.58
C ASP A 273 -12.74 -1.61 -11.72
N ILE A 274 -13.75 -1.76 -10.86
CA ILE A 274 -14.59 -2.97 -10.88
C ILE A 274 -15.51 -3.02 -12.10
N GLN A 275 -16.03 -1.87 -12.56
CA GLN A 275 -16.88 -1.76 -13.75
C GLN A 275 -16.14 -2.18 -15.01
N TYR A 276 -14.95 -1.61 -15.20
CA TYR A 276 -14.17 -1.87 -16.40
C TYR A 276 -13.54 -3.25 -16.37
N THR A 277 -13.07 -3.72 -15.21
CA THR A 277 -12.56 -5.10 -15.08
C THR A 277 -13.66 -6.11 -15.39
N THR A 278 -14.86 -5.93 -14.83
CA THR A 278 -16.01 -6.83 -15.11
C THR A 278 -16.45 -6.77 -16.56
N GLY A 279 -16.48 -5.59 -17.17
CA GLY A 279 -16.98 -5.41 -18.53
C GLY A 279 -15.99 -5.80 -19.63
N VAL A 280 -14.69 -5.69 -19.39
CA VAL A 280 -13.65 -6.02 -20.38
C VAL A 280 -13.18 -7.46 -20.24
N ALA A 281 -13.00 -7.96 -19.01
CA ALA A 281 -12.54 -9.31 -18.72
C ALA A 281 -13.71 -10.24 -18.34
N THR A 282 -14.67 -10.37 -19.26
CA THR A 282 -15.90 -11.15 -19.05
C THR A 282 -15.59 -12.60 -18.62
N GLU A 283 -16.31 -13.10 -17.61
CA GLU A 283 -16.15 -14.43 -16.99
C GLU A 283 -14.81 -14.73 -16.30
N VAL A 284 -13.90 -13.75 -16.19
CA VAL A 284 -12.75 -13.89 -15.28
C VAL A 284 -13.23 -13.69 -13.84
N PRO A 285 -13.00 -14.62 -12.90
CA PRO A 285 -13.25 -14.41 -11.49
C PRO A 285 -12.54 -13.16 -10.96
N ILE A 286 -13.29 -12.25 -10.35
CA ILE A 286 -12.75 -11.03 -9.74
C ILE A 286 -12.84 -11.12 -8.23
N GLU A 287 -11.72 -10.87 -7.57
CA GLU A 287 -11.62 -10.59 -6.16
C GLU A 287 -11.49 -9.08 -5.95
N PHE A 288 -12.18 -8.54 -4.94
CA PHE A 288 -12.13 -7.14 -4.58
C PHE A 288 -11.63 -7.02 -3.14
N LEU A 289 -10.41 -6.52 -2.97
CA LEU A 289 -9.81 -6.30 -1.65
C LEU A 289 -10.11 -4.88 -1.17
N SER A 290 -11.00 -4.78 -0.18
CA SER A 290 -11.24 -3.54 0.55
C SER A 290 -10.22 -3.38 1.67
N VAL A 291 -9.46 -2.29 1.65
CA VAL A 291 -8.42 -1.97 2.61
C VAL A 291 -8.86 -0.79 3.47
N GLY A 292 -8.85 -1.02 4.78
CA GLY A 292 -9.15 0.02 5.77
C GLY A 292 -8.04 1.05 5.93
N GLY A 293 -8.07 1.73 7.08
CA GLY A 293 -7.14 2.83 7.37
C GLY A 293 -7.47 4.16 6.69
N GLU A 294 -7.04 5.26 7.30
CA GLU A 294 -7.17 6.62 6.72
C GLU A 294 -5.84 7.11 6.13
N ASP A 295 -4.73 6.45 6.47
CA ASP A 295 -3.39 6.75 5.99
C ASP A 295 -3.10 5.93 4.74
N PHE A 296 -3.11 6.58 3.57
CA PHE A 296 -2.98 5.89 2.29
C PHE A 296 -1.69 5.07 2.16
N GLY A 297 -0.55 5.57 2.68
CA GLY A 297 0.70 4.83 2.68
C GLY A 297 0.63 3.54 3.50
N THR A 298 -0.02 3.60 4.65
CA THR A 298 -0.27 2.43 5.50
C THR A 298 -1.23 1.45 4.81
N SER A 299 -2.30 1.94 4.16
CA SER A 299 -3.21 1.08 3.39
C SER A 299 -2.50 0.38 2.23
N LEU A 300 -1.56 1.03 1.52
CA LEU A 300 -0.76 0.36 0.49
C LEU A 300 0.10 -0.75 1.09
N LEU A 301 0.69 -0.53 2.26
CA LEU A 301 1.45 -1.55 2.96
C LEU A 301 0.55 -2.71 3.45
N ASP A 302 -0.64 -2.43 3.99
CA ASP A 302 -1.61 -3.46 4.36
C ASP A 302 -2.04 -4.31 3.16
N THR A 303 -2.10 -3.70 1.97
CA THR A 303 -2.34 -4.41 0.71
C THR A 303 -1.21 -5.39 0.41
N ILE A 304 0.05 -4.95 0.50
CA ILE A 304 1.21 -5.80 0.25
C ILE A 304 1.27 -6.96 1.25
N LEU A 305 1.11 -6.67 2.54
CA LEU A 305 1.13 -7.69 3.59
C LEU A 305 -0.01 -8.71 3.43
N PHE A 306 -1.18 -8.27 2.97
CA PHE A 306 -2.27 -9.18 2.64
C PHE A 306 -1.86 -10.12 1.50
N LEU A 307 -1.29 -9.59 0.42
CA LEU A 307 -0.85 -10.38 -0.74
C LEU A 307 0.22 -11.41 -0.40
N ASP A 308 1.18 -11.07 0.45
CA ASP A 308 2.20 -12.02 0.93
C ASP A 308 1.58 -13.17 1.74
N GLY A 309 0.44 -12.90 2.38
CA GLY A 309 -0.32 -13.81 3.23
C GLY A 309 -1.27 -14.75 2.47
N VAL A 310 -1.64 -14.40 1.24
CA VAL A 310 -2.49 -15.26 0.42
C VAL A 310 -1.74 -16.54 0.07
N GLN A 311 -2.27 -17.69 0.51
CA GLN A 311 -1.76 -18.98 0.05
C GLN A 311 -2.09 -19.12 -1.43
N CYS A 312 -1.06 -19.28 -2.27
CA CYS A 312 -1.25 -19.55 -3.67
C CYS A 312 -1.76 -20.99 -3.82
N HIS A 313 -3.08 -21.18 -3.88
CA HIS A 313 -3.69 -22.48 -4.18
C HIS A 313 -3.60 -22.82 -5.68
N THR A 314 -2.40 -22.75 -6.24
CA THR A 314 -2.13 -23.23 -7.59
C THR A 314 -0.71 -23.76 -7.63
N THR A 315 -0.57 -25.08 -7.60
CA THR A 315 0.59 -25.73 -8.18
C THR A 315 0.63 -25.31 -9.65
N PHE A 316 1.54 -24.41 -10.02
CA PHE A 316 1.90 -24.26 -11.42
C PHE A 316 2.49 -25.61 -11.84
N GLY A 317 1.67 -26.41 -12.53
CA GLY A 317 2.16 -27.60 -13.20
C GLY A 317 3.29 -27.18 -14.11
N HIS A 318 4.45 -27.79 -13.94
CA HIS A 318 5.54 -27.80 -14.90
C HIS A 318 5.09 -28.53 -16.18
N ASP A 319 4.05 -28.05 -16.85
CA ASP A 319 3.66 -28.55 -18.15
C ASP A 319 4.43 -27.76 -19.20
N ASN A 320 5.38 -28.47 -19.81
CA ASN A 320 6.12 -28.06 -20.98
C ASN A 320 5.23 -27.31 -21.97
N ILE A 321 5.35 -25.98 -22.00
CA ILE A 321 4.91 -25.19 -23.15
C ILE A 321 5.83 -25.58 -24.31
N SER A 322 5.38 -26.57 -25.07
CA SER A 322 5.92 -26.93 -26.37
C SER A 322 5.95 -25.67 -27.23
N ARG A 323 7.16 -25.24 -27.59
CA ARG A 323 7.40 -24.18 -28.56
C ARG A 323 6.61 -24.47 -29.85
N ARG A 324 5.81 -23.50 -30.28
CA ARG A 324 5.58 -23.21 -31.70
C ARG A 324 6.04 -21.79 -31.95
#